data_AF-A0A9W6ZKI3-F1
#
_entry.id   AF-A0A9W6ZKI3-F1
#
_cell.length_a   1.000
_cell.length_b   1.000
_cell.length_c   1.000
_cell.angle_alpha   90.00
_cell.angle_beta   90.00
_cell.angle_gamma   90.00
#
_symmetry.space_group_name_H-M   'P 1'
#
loop_
_entity.id
_entity.type
_entity.pdbx_description
1 polymer ?
#
loop_
_entity_poly.entity_id
_entity_poly.type
_entity_poly.pdbx_seq_one_letter_code
_entity_poly.pdbx_strand_id
1 'polypeptide(L)'
;MTIACFFLALYFLLRELAQFHAMYQLGLQRNWFKDFWNYIDLVASGGTIVLLEYYFRIGPGPEYEHFASVIALFVWMKVLGFAKAFSQPIATFVLMLSTIFRDLFSFMAVLVIILVMFGHAFYLVLSDNEASDGDEIDFTNIGGTAWSLYLMILGTFESSVFTGIWSQTLFLFYPFLVVIILLNVLIAIVSDSYDAVLVTSTELFWRSRLELVAEITTTFKSLLGSDLKKWIETVKNHKQKFEGQLAVLYGIKRDHKWSNAESKVALGLRVLFSPVLLVVAIASCIWYLPLLHFHCILQALSDENYPFWVAKKRPKHI
;
A
#
# COMPACT_ATOMS: atom_id res chain seq x y z
N MET A 1 -10.32 -18.20 13.64
CA MET A 1 -9.76 -17.42 12.51
C MET A 1 -8.74 -16.38 12.99
N THR A 2 -9.06 -15.59 14.02
CA THR A 2 -8.14 -14.63 14.67
C THR A 2 -6.80 -15.25 15.10
N ILE A 3 -6.81 -16.48 15.61
CA ILE A 3 -5.60 -17.23 15.98
C ILE A 3 -4.67 -17.47 14.78
N ALA A 4 -5.23 -17.84 13.61
CA ALA A 4 -4.44 -18.06 12.40
C ALA A 4 -3.84 -16.75 11.87
N CYS A 5 -4.63 -15.66 11.90
CA CYS A 5 -4.14 -14.32 11.55
C CYS A 5 -3.01 -13.88 12.48
N PHE A 6 -3.12 -14.17 13.78
CA PHE A 6 -2.06 -13.87 14.75
C PHE A 6 -0.76 -14.60 14.43
N PHE A 7 -0.81 -15.92 14.23
CA PHE A 7 0.39 -16.68 13.90
C PHE A 7 1.01 -16.27 12.56
N LEU A 8 0.19 -15.94 11.57
CA LEU A 8 0.65 -15.45 10.28
C LEU A 8 1.31 -14.07 10.39
N ALA A 9 0.69 -13.13 11.12
CA ALA A 9 1.26 -11.82 11.37
C ALA A 9 2.56 -11.90 12.18
N LEU A 10 2.60 -12.77 13.19
CA LEU A 10 3.80 -13.06 13.99
C LEU A 10 4.92 -13.66 13.13
N TYR A 11 4.61 -14.61 12.26
CA TYR A 11 5.57 -15.18 11.32
C TYR A 11 6.18 -14.11 10.42
N PHE A 12 5.34 -13.25 9.83
CA PHE A 12 5.83 -12.14 9.01
C PHE A 12 6.69 -11.16 9.81
N LEU A 13 6.27 -10.77 11.01
CA LEU A 13 7.05 -9.89 11.88
C LEU A 13 8.43 -10.49 12.22
N LEU A 14 8.46 -11.78 12.59
CA LEU A 14 9.72 -12.47 12.90
C LEU A 14 10.64 -12.56 11.69
N ARG A 15 10.09 -12.79 10.49
CA ARG A 15 10.85 -12.73 9.24
C ARG A 15 11.49 -11.36 9.04
N GLU A 16 10.73 -10.28 9.21
CA GLU A 16 11.24 -8.91 9.04
C GLU A 16 12.33 -8.57 10.08
N LEU A 17 12.15 -9.00 11.34
CA LEU A 17 13.16 -8.82 12.39
C LEU A 17 14.44 -9.62 12.11
N ALA A 18 14.31 -10.85 11.58
CA ALA A 18 15.45 -11.65 11.18
C ALA A 18 16.21 -11.01 10.00
N GLN A 19 15.49 -10.45 9.03
CA GLN A 19 16.06 -9.69 7.92
C GLN A 19 16.81 -8.44 8.41
N PHE A 20 16.20 -7.67 9.32
CA PHE A 20 16.85 -6.53 9.95
C PHE A 20 18.14 -6.93 10.69
N HIS A 21 18.08 -8.01 11.48
CA HIS A 21 19.23 -8.51 12.21
C HIS A 21 20.36 -8.98 11.29
N ALA A 22 20.04 -9.68 10.20
CA ALA A 22 21.01 -10.08 9.19
C ALA A 22 21.70 -8.88 8.53
N MET A 23 20.94 -7.84 8.18
CA MET A 23 21.50 -6.60 7.62
C MET A 23 22.34 -5.82 8.63
N TYR A 24 21.97 -5.86 9.91
CA TYR A 24 22.75 -5.25 11.00
C TYR A 24 24.10 -5.95 11.17
N GLN A 25 24.15 -7.29 11.19
CA GLN A 25 25.40 -8.05 11.28
C GLN A 25 26.37 -7.77 10.12
N LEU A 26 25.83 -7.48 8.93
CA LEU A 26 26.60 -7.14 7.74
C LEU A 26 27.03 -5.65 7.69
N GLY A 27 26.67 -4.84 8.69
CA GLY A 27 26.94 -3.40 8.71
C GLY A 27 26.13 -2.58 7.68
N LEU A 28 25.12 -3.19 7.06
CA LEU A 28 24.30 -2.62 5.98
C LEU A 28 22.97 -2.02 6.47
N GLN A 29 22.85 -1.74 7.76
CA GLN A 29 21.65 -1.15 8.40
C GLN A 29 21.09 0.09 7.68
N ARG A 30 21.95 0.93 7.08
CA ARG A 30 21.51 2.11 6.32
C ARG A 30 20.68 1.77 5.09
N ASN A 31 20.89 0.60 4.49
CA ASN A 31 20.11 0.18 3.32
C ASN A 31 18.70 -0.25 3.74
N TRP A 32 18.57 -0.89 4.90
CA TRP A 32 17.26 -1.27 5.44
C TRP A 32 16.36 -0.04 5.64
N PHE A 33 16.88 1.02 6.26
CA PHE A 33 16.15 2.27 6.48
C PHE A 33 15.90 3.11 5.21
N LYS A 34 16.55 2.78 4.10
CA LYS A 34 16.33 3.46 2.81
C LYS A 34 15.23 2.81 1.98
N ASP A 35 14.87 1.57 2.28
CA ASP A 35 13.84 0.85 1.54
C ASP A 35 12.47 1.11 2.15
N PHE A 36 11.62 1.78 1.37
CA PHE A 36 10.24 2.11 1.71
C PHE A 36 9.39 0.87 2.02
N TRP A 37 9.68 -0.26 1.36
CA TRP A 37 8.87 -1.48 1.51
C TRP A 37 9.02 -2.13 2.88
N ASN A 38 10.21 -2.05 3.48
CA ASN A 38 10.47 -2.58 4.82
C ASN A 38 9.59 -1.89 5.88
N TYR A 39 9.33 -0.58 5.72
CA TYR A 39 8.44 0.14 6.61
C TYR A 39 6.98 -0.31 6.47
N ILE A 40 6.50 -0.51 5.24
CA ILE A 40 5.16 -1.05 4.99
C ILE A 40 5.03 -2.44 5.61
N ASP A 41 6.03 -3.29 5.42
CA ASP A 41 6.03 -4.65 5.95
C ASP A 41 5.99 -4.69 7.49
N LEU A 42 6.75 -3.79 8.13
CA LEU A 42 6.77 -3.65 9.58
C LEU A 42 5.43 -3.13 10.12
N VAL A 43 4.89 -2.04 9.54
CA VAL A 43 3.63 -1.42 9.97
C VAL A 43 2.45 -2.35 9.73
N ALA A 44 2.38 -3.03 8.58
CA ALA A 44 1.31 -3.97 8.28
C ALA A 44 1.31 -5.16 9.25
N SER A 45 2.48 -5.76 9.50
CA SER A 45 2.59 -6.96 10.34
C SER A 45 2.44 -6.63 11.82
N GLY A 46 3.13 -5.57 12.29
CA GLY A 46 3.05 -5.11 13.68
C GLY A 46 1.68 -4.52 14.03
N GLY A 47 1.12 -3.70 13.14
CA GLY A 47 -0.22 -3.13 13.30
C GLY A 47 -1.31 -4.19 13.38
N THR A 48 -1.20 -5.27 12.60
CA THR A 48 -2.14 -6.41 12.67
C THR A 48 -2.09 -7.11 14.04
N ILE A 49 -0.90 -7.26 14.65
CA ILE A 49 -0.75 -7.86 15.98
C ILE A 49 -1.39 -6.98 17.05
N VAL A 50 -1.10 -5.67 17.02
CA VAL A 50 -1.70 -4.69 17.96
C VAL A 50 -3.22 -4.68 17.83
N LEU A 51 -3.74 -4.76 16.60
CA LEU A 51 -5.17 -4.79 16.34
C LEU A 51 -5.85 -6.04 16.92
N LEU A 52 -5.21 -7.21 16.78
CA LEU A 52 -5.70 -8.46 17.36
C LEU A 52 -5.67 -8.42 18.89
N GLU A 53 -4.60 -7.86 19.48
CA GLU A 53 -4.54 -7.67 20.92
C GLU A 53 -5.64 -6.73 21.43
N TYR A 54 -5.88 -5.62 20.73
CA TYR A 54 -6.97 -4.68 21.02
C TYR A 54 -8.34 -5.40 20.97
N TYR A 55 -8.57 -6.17 19.92
CA TYR A 55 -9.81 -6.95 19.75
C TYR A 55 -10.04 -7.92 20.91
N PHE A 56 -9.00 -8.61 21.41
CA PHE A 56 -9.15 -9.55 22.52
C PHE A 56 -9.32 -8.88 23.89
N ARG A 57 -8.72 -7.69 24.10
CA ARG A 57 -8.79 -6.98 25.39
C ARG A 57 -10.08 -6.19 25.55
N ILE A 58 -10.51 -5.49 24.50
CA ILE A 58 -11.59 -4.48 24.57
C ILE A 58 -12.82 -4.93 23.75
N GLY A 59 -12.62 -5.67 22.66
CA GLY A 59 -13.68 -6.06 21.73
C GLY A 59 -13.85 -5.09 20.56
N PRO A 60 -14.78 -5.37 19.64
CA PRO A 60 -15.07 -4.51 18.49
C PRO A 60 -15.75 -3.21 18.93
N GLY A 61 -15.39 -2.10 18.28
CA GLY A 61 -15.96 -0.78 18.49
C GLY A 61 -15.52 0.20 17.39
N PRO A 62 -16.04 1.43 17.35
CA PRO A 62 -15.75 2.39 16.28
C PRO A 62 -14.25 2.72 16.18
N GLU A 63 -13.57 2.87 17.32
CA GLU A 63 -12.12 3.08 17.35
C GLU A 63 -11.34 1.92 16.73
N TYR A 64 -11.75 0.68 17.02
CA TYR A 64 -11.17 -0.51 16.40
C TYR A 64 -11.39 -0.50 14.88
N GLU A 65 -12.58 -0.15 14.40
CA GLU A 65 -12.89 -0.11 12.97
C GLU A 65 -12.07 0.94 12.22
N HIS A 66 -11.91 2.13 12.80
CA HIS A 66 -11.06 3.18 12.24
C HIS A 66 -9.60 2.72 12.14
N PHE A 67 -9.03 2.16 13.21
CA PHE A 67 -7.67 1.62 13.19
C PHE A 67 -7.54 0.44 12.23
N ALA A 68 -8.53 -0.45 12.18
CA ALA A 68 -8.55 -1.62 11.30
C ALA A 68 -8.55 -1.22 9.83
N SER A 69 -9.30 -0.16 9.47
CA SER A 69 -9.33 0.37 8.11
C SER A 69 -7.94 0.86 7.65
N VAL A 70 -7.22 1.58 8.53
CA VAL A 70 -5.88 2.08 8.23
C VAL A 70 -4.89 0.94 8.09
N ILE A 71 -4.88 -0.01 9.03
CA ILE A 71 -3.99 -1.18 8.95
C ILE A 71 -4.32 -2.05 7.73
N ALA A 72 -5.59 -2.20 7.37
CA ALA A 72 -6.00 -2.92 6.17
C ALA A 72 -5.41 -2.30 4.90
N LEU A 73 -5.33 -0.96 4.80
CA LEU A 73 -4.65 -0.29 3.68
C LEU A 73 -3.17 -0.67 3.62
N PHE A 74 -2.45 -0.70 4.74
CA PHE A 74 -1.06 -1.13 4.77
C PHE A 74 -0.88 -2.61 4.40
N VAL A 75 -1.81 -3.48 4.80
CA VAL A 75 -1.83 -4.89 4.38
C VAL A 75 -2.03 -5.01 2.87
N TRP A 76 -2.91 -4.21 2.27
CA TRP A 76 -3.08 -4.15 0.81
C TRP A 76 -1.84 -3.60 0.11
N MET A 77 -1.18 -2.59 0.66
CA MET A 77 0.10 -2.10 0.15
C MET A 77 1.17 -3.19 0.20
N LYS A 78 1.23 -4.00 1.28
CA LYS A 78 2.12 -5.16 1.38
C LYS A 78 1.87 -6.19 0.25
N VAL A 79 0.62 -6.37 -0.20
CA VAL A 79 0.32 -7.21 -1.37
C VAL A 79 1.03 -6.70 -2.63
N LEU A 80 1.11 -5.38 -2.84
CA LEU A 80 1.88 -4.81 -3.95
C LEU A 80 3.39 -5.09 -3.84
N GLY A 81 3.91 -5.16 -2.61
CA GLY A 81 5.29 -5.58 -2.35
C GLY A 81 5.54 -7.01 -2.83
N PHE A 82 4.64 -7.93 -2.49
CA PHE A 82 4.69 -9.31 -3.00
C PHE A 82 4.43 -9.40 -4.50
N ALA A 83 3.63 -8.49 -5.08
CA ALA A 83 3.35 -8.42 -6.51
C ALA A 83 4.66 -8.34 -7.34
N LYS A 84 5.70 -7.69 -6.81
CA LYS A 84 7.05 -7.64 -7.41
C LYS A 84 7.69 -9.02 -7.59
N ALA A 85 7.35 -10.01 -6.77
CA ALA A 85 7.94 -11.35 -6.84
C ALA A 85 7.31 -12.21 -7.95
N PHE A 86 6.09 -11.91 -8.39
CA PHE A 86 5.34 -12.76 -9.32
C PHE A 86 5.73 -12.57 -10.79
N SER A 87 5.97 -11.33 -11.23
CA SER A 87 6.29 -11.08 -12.63
C SER A 87 7.21 -9.88 -12.82
N GLN A 88 8.08 -9.99 -13.83
CA GLN A 88 8.97 -8.91 -14.28
C GLN A 88 8.25 -7.60 -14.60
N PRO A 89 7.15 -7.58 -15.40
CA PRO A 89 6.48 -6.33 -15.71
C PRO A 89 5.88 -5.64 -14.48
N ILE A 90 5.33 -6.41 -13.52
CA ILE A 90 4.79 -5.84 -12.29
C ILE A 90 5.90 -5.30 -11.39
N ALA A 91 7.01 -6.03 -11.25
CA ALA A 91 8.16 -5.57 -10.47
C ALA A 91 8.70 -4.24 -10.98
N THR A 92 8.90 -4.15 -12.30
CA THR A 92 9.34 -2.92 -12.98
C THR A 92 8.34 -1.80 -12.75
N PHE A 93 7.04 -2.04 -12.92
CA PHE A 93 6.01 -1.04 -12.68
C PHE A 93 6.03 -0.47 -11.26
N VAL A 94 6.11 -1.34 -10.25
CA VAL A 94 6.11 -0.90 -8.85
C VAL A 94 7.42 -0.16 -8.50
N LEU A 95 8.56 -0.57 -9.07
CA LEU A 95 9.83 0.15 -8.90
C LEU A 95 9.80 1.52 -9.58
N MET A 96 9.26 1.61 -10.80
CA MET A 96 9.04 2.89 -11.51
C MET A 96 8.20 3.84 -10.67
N LEU A 97 7.04 3.37 -10.21
CA LEU A 97 6.12 4.15 -9.39
C LEU A 97 6.80 4.63 -8.09
N SER A 98 7.61 3.79 -7.43
CA SER A 98 8.36 4.19 -6.23
C SER A 98 9.42 5.26 -6.50
N THR A 99 10.06 5.26 -7.67
CA THR A 99 11.01 6.30 -8.07
C THR A 99 10.28 7.61 -8.39
N ILE A 100 9.20 7.54 -9.16
CA ILE A 100 8.37 8.71 -9.49
C ILE A 100 7.90 9.39 -8.19
N PHE A 101 7.37 8.64 -7.21
CA PHE A 101 6.96 9.21 -5.93
C PHE A 101 8.08 9.96 -5.18
N ARG A 102 9.33 9.51 -5.34
CA ARG A 102 10.49 10.19 -4.76
C ARG A 102 10.79 11.50 -5.46
N ASP A 103 10.73 11.51 -6.79
CA ASP A 103 10.96 12.72 -7.59
C ASP A 103 9.85 13.74 -7.35
N LEU A 104 8.61 13.27 -7.16
CA LEU A 104 7.45 14.09 -6.80
C LEU A 104 7.59 14.79 -5.46
N PHE A 105 8.35 14.25 -4.49
CA PHE A 105 8.45 14.85 -3.16
C PHE A 105 8.97 16.29 -3.19
N SER A 106 9.96 16.58 -4.04
CA SER A 106 10.50 17.93 -4.21
C SER A 106 9.46 18.89 -4.79
N PHE A 107 8.64 18.41 -5.73
CA PHE A 107 7.53 19.19 -6.28
C PHE A 107 6.43 19.43 -5.24
N MET A 108 6.08 18.42 -4.44
CA MET A 108 5.07 18.53 -3.38
C MET A 108 5.45 19.59 -2.35
N ALA A 109 6.73 19.73 -2.01
CA ALA A 109 7.19 20.78 -1.12
C ALA A 109 6.90 22.20 -1.67
N VAL A 110 7.16 22.41 -2.96
CA VAL A 110 6.84 23.69 -3.64
C VAL A 110 5.34 23.92 -3.68
N LEU A 111 4.55 22.88 -4.01
CA LEU A 111 3.09 22.95 -4.01
C LEU A 111 2.55 23.34 -2.63
N VAL A 112 3.02 22.70 -1.55
CA VAL A 112 2.57 23.01 -0.18
C VAL A 112 2.90 24.46 0.20
N ILE A 113 4.07 24.98 -0.15
CA ILE A 113 4.42 26.39 0.13
C ILE A 113 3.42 27.33 -0.57
N ILE A 114 3.08 27.05 -1.83
CA ILE A 114 2.14 27.84 -2.62
C ILE A 114 0.72 27.72 -2.05
N LEU A 115 0.30 26.53 -1.64
CA LEU A 115 -1.00 26.32 -0.98
C LEU A 115 -1.10 27.05 0.34
N VAL A 116 -0.06 27.03 1.17
CA VAL A 116 -0.03 27.79 2.43
C VAL A 116 -0.05 29.30 2.15
N MET A 117 0.70 29.78 1.16
CA MET A 117 0.72 31.19 0.76
C MET A 117 -0.66 31.68 0.31
N PHE A 118 -1.30 30.98 -0.62
CA PHE A 118 -2.64 31.36 -1.10
C PHE A 118 -3.70 31.11 -0.04
N GLY A 119 -3.60 30.02 0.73
CA GLY A 119 -4.54 29.73 1.81
C GLY A 119 -4.53 30.79 2.89
N HIS A 120 -3.35 31.28 3.27
CA HIS A 120 -3.24 32.41 4.19
C HIS A 120 -3.87 33.68 3.60
N ALA A 121 -3.69 33.96 2.31
CA ALA A 121 -4.29 35.11 1.64
C ALA A 121 -5.83 35.01 1.56
N PHE A 122 -6.38 33.85 1.20
CA PHE A 122 -7.83 33.61 1.17
C PHE A 122 -8.43 33.69 2.57
N TYR A 123 -7.78 33.11 3.58
CA TYR A 123 -8.22 33.21 4.96
C TYR A 123 -8.34 34.67 5.40
N LEU A 124 -7.34 35.50 5.16
CA LEU A 124 -7.38 36.92 5.55
C LEU A 124 -8.47 37.75 4.84
N VAL A 125 -8.84 37.38 3.61
CA VAL A 125 -9.81 38.15 2.82
C VAL A 125 -11.25 37.65 3.02
N LEU A 126 -11.43 36.36 3.32
CA LEU A 126 -12.73 35.69 3.33
C LEU A 126 -13.13 35.14 4.72
N SER A 127 -12.29 35.29 5.76
CA SER A 127 -12.60 34.79 7.12
C SER A 127 -13.89 35.37 7.70
N ASP A 128 -14.19 36.61 7.35
CA ASP A 128 -15.30 37.38 7.93
C ASP A 128 -16.62 37.17 7.16
N ASN A 129 -16.59 36.42 6.06
CA ASN A 129 -17.81 36.04 5.35
C ASN A 129 -18.49 34.92 6.13
N GLU A 130 -19.76 35.14 6.53
CA GLU A 130 -20.58 34.06 7.05
C GLU A 130 -20.76 33.02 5.94
N ALA A 131 -20.18 31.83 6.12
CA ALA A 131 -20.42 30.70 5.24
C ALA A 131 -21.92 30.41 5.23
N SER A 132 -22.55 30.42 4.06
CA SER A 132 -23.95 29.99 3.99
C SER A 132 -24.03 28.50 4.26
N ASP A 133 -25.03 28.10 5.05
CA ASP A 133 -25.29 26.71 5.43
C ASP A 133 -25.64 25.91 4.16
N GLY A 134 -24.62 25.37 3.49
CA GLY A 134 -24.73 24.70 2.18
C GLY A 134 -23.59 24.92 1.19
N ASP A 135 -22.68 25.86 1.43
CA ASP A 135 -21.53 26.09 0.54
C ASP A 135 -20.50 24.95 0.69
N GLU A 136 -20.02 24.38 -0.42
CA GLU A 136 -18.97 23.35 -0.40
C GLU A 136 -17.59 23.94 -0.03
N ILE A 137 -17.45 25.26 -0.18
CA ILE A 137 -16.23 26.02 0.05
C ILE A 137 -16.39 26.88 1.30
N ASP A 138 -15.60 26.56 2.33
CA ASP A 138 -15.54 27.28 3.60
C ASP A 138 -14.14 27.87 3.83
N PHE A 139 -14.07 29.15 4.19
CA PHE A 139 -12.83 29.87 4.53
C PHE A 139 -12.82 30.41 5.97
N THR A 140 -13.84 30.11 6.78
CA THR A 140 -13.99 30.63 8.16
C THR A 140 -12.93 30.07 9.11
N ASN A 141 -12.47 28.84 8.84
CA ASN A 141 -11.46 28.17 9.64
C ASN A 141 -10.30 27.65 8.77
N ILE A 142 -9.14 27.41 9.41
CA ILE A 142 -7.92 26.97 8.71
C ILE A 142 -8.11 25.61 8.02
N GLY A 143 -8.86 24.69 8.65
CA GLY A 143 -9.12 23.36 8.12
C GLY A 143 -10.01 23.40 6.88
N GLY A 144 -11.09 24.17 6.95
CA GLY A 144 -12.01 24.48 5.86
C GLY A 144 -11.27 25.15 4.72
N THR A 145 -10.44 26.14 5.01
CA THR A 145 -9.59 26.79 4.00
C THR A 145 -8.69 25.79 3.28
N ALA A 146 -8.02 24.89 4.02
CA ALA A 146 -7.17 23.87 3.41
C ALA A 146 -7.96 22.89 2.53
N TRP A 147 -9.16 22.48 3.00
CA TRP A 147 -10.07 21.62 2.25
C TRP A 147 -10.58 22.29 0.97
N SER A 148 -11.02 23.54 1.08
CA SER A 148 -11.46 24.40 -0.02
C SER A 148 -10.38 24.56 -1.08
N LEU A 149 -9.12 24.83 -0.68
CA LEU A 149 -8.01 24.92 -1.65
C LEU A 149 -7.77 23.59 -2.36
N TYR A 150 -7.80 22.47 -1.64
CA TYR A 150 -7.67 21.14 -2.23
C TYR A 150 -8.78 20.86 -3.26
N LEU A 151 -10.03 21.16 -2.92
CA LEU A 151 -11.17 21.07 -3.82
C LEU A 151 -10.99 21.96 -5.06
N MET A 152 -10.44 23.17 -4.90
CA MET A 152 -10.13 24.05 -6.02
C MET A 152 -8.99 23.53 -6.92
N ILE A 153 -8.02 22.76 -6.39
CA ILE A 153 -7.02 22.06 -7.24
C ILE A 153 -7.70 21.04 -8.15
N LEU A 154 -8.71 20.33 -7.62
CA LEU A 154 -9.47 19.33 -8.38
C LEU A 154 -10.41 19.95 -9.43
N GLY A 155 -10.55 21.29 -9.43
CA GLY A 155 -11.33 22.03 -10.41
C GLY A 155 -12.76 22.35 -9.98
N THR A 156 -13.09 22.21 -8.70
CA THR A 156 -14.36 22.73 -8.16
C THR A 156 -14.22 24.22 -7.91
N PHE A 157 -15.12 25.00 -8.50
CA PHE A 157 -15.08 26.46 -8.44
C PHE A 157 -16.48 27.00 -8.18
N GLU A 158 -16.60 27.77 -7.11
CA GLU A 158 -17.86 28.45 -6.77
C GLU A 158 -17.61 29.96 -6.74
N SER A 159 -18.15 30.67 -7.73
CA SER A 159 -17.87 32.10 -7.92
C SER A 159 -18.68 32.99 -6.97
N SER A 160 -19.76 32.49 -6.38
CA SER A 160 -20.63 33.22 -5.43
C SER A 160 -19.89 33.66 -4.16
N VAL A 161 -18.88 32.90 -3.74
CA VAL A 161 -18.06 33.19 -2.55
C VAL A 161 -17.11 34.37 -2.76
N PHE A 162 -16.74 34.67 -4.02
CA PHE A 162 -15.75 35.68 -4.37
C PHE A 162 -16.40 36.98 -4.86
N THR A 163 -16.95 37.77 -3.94
CA THR A 163 -17.66 39.03 -4.26
C THR A 163 -16.75 40.26 -4.35
N GLY A 164 -15.65 40.28 -3.59
CA GLY A 164 -14.71 41.40 -3.53
C GLY A 164 -13.66 41.40 -4.64
N ILE A 165 -13.19 42.58 -5.05
CA ILE A 165 -12.17 42.69 -6.12
C ILE A 165 -10.86 41.96 -5.77
N TRP A 166 -10.47 42.00 -4.50
CA TRP A 166 -9.28 41.31 -4.00
C TRP A 166 -9.46 39.79 -4.02
N SER A 167 -10.63 39.28 -3.62
CA SER A 167 -10.90 37.84 -3.60
C SER A 167 -11.08 37.27 -5.01
N GLN A 168 -11.71 38.02 -5.92
CA GLN A 168 -11.79 37.69 -7.35
C GLN A 168 -10.42 37.63 -8.01
N THR A 169 -9.53 38.56 -7.66
CA THR A 169 -8.15 38.57 -8.18
C THR A 169 -7.40 37.32 -7.72
N LEU A 170 -7.45 37.00 -6.42
CA LEU A 170 -6.83 35.76 -5.89
C LEU A 170 -7.42 34.51 -6.54
N PHE A 171 -8.74 34.46 -6.70
CA PHE A 171 -9.46 33.38 -7.37
C PHE A 171 -9.04 33.19 -8.84
N LEU A 172 -8.68 34.25 -9.55
CA LEU A 172 -8.19 34.13 -10.94
C LEU A 172 -6.75 33.62 -10.98
N PHE A 173 -5.87 34.17 -10.12
CA PHE A 173 -4.45 33.82 -10.12
C PHE A 173 -4.16 32.42 -9.59
N TYR A 174 -4.93 31.94 -8.60
CA TYR A 174 -4.68 30.65 -7.96
C TYR A 174 -4.81 29.45 -8.93
N PRO A 175 -5.93 29.25 -9.65
CA PRO A 175 -6.08 28.14 -10.60
C PRO A 175 -5.14 28.31 -11.80
N PHE A 176 -4.87 29.54 -12.24
CA PHE A 176 -3.88 29.79 -13.28
C PHE A 176 -2.49 29.28 -12.87
N LEU A 177 -2.05 29.58 -11.64
CA LEU A 177 -0.75 29.14 -11.17
C LEU A 177 -0.75 27.63 -10.84
N VAL A 178 -1.71 27.15 -10.05
CA VAL A 178 -1.68 25.78 -9.53
C VAL A 178 -2.18 24.77 -10.55
N VAL A 179 -3.36 25.01 -11.15
CA VAL A 179 -3.98 24.07 -12.08
C VAL A 179 -3.34 24.16 -13.46
N ILE A 180 -3.11 25.36 -13.99
CA ILE A 180 -2.57 25.48 -15.36
C ILE A 180 -1.05 25.34 -15.37
N ILE A 181 -0.31 26.03 -14.49
CA ILE A 181 1.17 25.97 -14.55
C ILE A 181 1.70 24.76 -13.79
N LEU A 182 1.42 24.62 -12.49
CA LEU A 182 2.06 23.58 -11.68
C LEU A 182 1.64 22.16 -12.06
N LEU A 183 0.37 21.89 -12.41
CA LEU A 183 -0.01 20.54 -12.86
C LEU A 183 0.65 20.18 -14.20
N ASN A 184 0.84 21.14 -15.11
CA ASN A 184 1.55 20.87 -16.36
C ASN A 184 3.04 20.58 -16.10
N VAL A 185 3.67 21.28 -15.16
CA VAL A 185 5.04 20.98 -14.72
C VAL A 185 5.12 19.62 -14.03
N LEU A 186 4.12 19.26 -13.20
CA LEU A 186 4.03 17.95 -12.56
C LEU A 186 4.02 16.82 -13.59
N ILE A 187 3.20 16.95 -14.63
CA ILE A 187 3.13 15.95 -15.71
C ILE A 187 4.49 15.84 -16.43
N ALA A 188 5.18 16.97 -16.67
CA ALA A 188 6.51 16.95 -17.27
C ALA A 188 7.53 16.19 -16.41
N ILE A 189 7.58 16.46 -15.10
CA ILE A 189 8.47 15.77 -14.16
C ILE A 189 8.16 14.26 -14.12
N VAL A 190 6.88 13.88 -14.10
CA VAL A 190 6.46 12.48 -14.13
C VAL A 190 6.87 11.81 -15.44
N SER A 191 6.75 12.50 -16.57
CA SER A 191 7.17 11.98 -17.88
C SER A 191 8.67 11.72 -17.95
N ASP A 192 9.48 12.67 -17.51
CA ASP A 192 10.94 12.54 -17.51
C ASP A 192 11.41 11.41 -16.58
N SER A 193 10.81 11.31 -15.39
CA SER A 193 11.09 10.23 -14.44
C SER A 193 10.67 8.86 -14.98
N TYR A 194 9.51 8.79 -15.65
CA TYR A 194 9.03 7.56 -16.28
C TYR A 194 9.99 7.04 -17.35
N ASP A 195 10.43 7.92 -18.26
CA ASP A 195 11.36 7.56 -19.34
C ASP A 195 12.74 7.14 -18.79
N ALA A 196 13.25 7.86 -17.79
CA ALA A 196 14.53 7.53 -17.15
C ALA A 196 14.52 6.14 -16.50
N VAL A 197 13.43 5.77 -15.83
CA VAL A 197 13.34 4.44 -15.20
C VAL A 197 13.05 3.34 -16.22
N LEU A 198 12.30 3.62 -17.30
CA LEU A 198 12.11 2.65 -18.38
C LEU A 198 13.44 2.19 -18.98
N VAL A 199 14.37 3.11 -19.21
CA VAL A 199 15.73 2.77 -19.71
C VAL A 199 16.48 1.87 -18.73
N THR A 200 16.36 2.14 -17.43
CA THR A 200 17.10 1.43 -16.36
C THR A 200 16.36 0.19 -15.83
N SER A 201 15.13 -0.05 -16.29
CA SER A 201 14.20 -1.05 -15.74
C SER A 201 14.74 -2.48 -15.77
N THR A 202 15.48 -2.84 -16.82
CA THR A 202 16.03 -4.19 -16.99
C THR A 202 17.14 -4.45 -15.96
N GLU A 203 17.99 -3.47 -15.69
CA GLU A 203 19.03 -3.56 -14.67
C GLU A 203 18.42 -3.63 -13.26
N LEU A 204 17.46 -2.75 -12.96
CA LEU A 204 16.74 -2.74 -11.68
C LEU A 204 16.03 -4.07 -11.42
N PHE A 205 15.48 -4.68 -12.47
CA PHE A 205 14.84 -5.99 -12.38
C PHE A 205 15.83 -7.10 -11.99
N TRP A 206 16.98 -7.19 -12.68
CA TRP A 206 18.00 -8.19 -12.35
C TRP A 206 18.60 -7.95 -10.97
N ARG A 207 18.81 -6.69 -10.59
CA ARG A 207 19.30 -6.30 -9.26
C ARG A 207 18.33 -6.75 -8.17
N SER A 208 17.04 -6.48 -8.30
CA SER A 208 16.01 -6.90 -7.33
C SER A 208 15.98 -8.42 -7.16
N ARG A 209 16.19 -9.19 -8.23
CA ARG A 209 16.28 -10.66 -8.14
C ARG A 209 17.55 -11.14 -7.46
N LEU A 210 18.70 -10.54 -7.77
CA LEU A 210 19.96 -10.90 -7.13
C LEU A 210 19.94 -10.58 -5.64
N GLU A 211 19.30 -9.46 -5.27
CA GLU A 211 19.09 -9.07 -3.88
C GLU A 211 18.18 -10.07 -3.16
N LEU A 212 17.07 -10.50 -3.75
CA LEU A 212 16.20 -11.54 -3.19
C LEU A 212 16.90 -12.89 -3.05
N VAL A 213 17.73 -13.27 -4.03
CA VAL A 213 18.52 -14.52 -3.96
C VAL A 213 19.58 -14.43 -2.86
N ALA A 214 20.26 -13.28 -2.76
CA ALA A 214 21.24 -13.03 -1.71
C ALA A 214 20.60 -13.07 -0.33
N GLU A 215 19.45 -12.40 -0.15
CA GLU A 215 18.67 -12.39 1.09
C GLU A 215 18.33 -13.81 1.52
N ILE A 216 17.70 -14.60 0.62
CA ILE A 216 17.32 -15.98 0.92
C ILE A 216 18.54 -16.82 1.27
N THR A 217 19.64 -16.65 0.55
CA THR A 217 20.87 -17.40 0.83
C THR A 217 21.44 -17.02 2.19
N THR A 218 21.41 -15.75 2.58
CA THR A 218 21.90 -15.29 3.88
C THR A 218 21.01 -15.77 5.03
N THR A 219 19.69 -15.67 4.90
CA THR A 219 18.74 -16.14 5.91
C THR A 219 18.79 -17.66 6.07
N PHE A 220 18.91 -18.39 4.95
CA PHE A 220 19.05 -19.84 4.99
C PHE A 220 20.42 -20.24 5.57
N LYS A 221 21.49 -19.50 5.27
CA LYS A 221 22.82 -19.72 5.85
C LYS A 221 22.84 -19.47 7.36
N SER A 222 22.15 -18.46 7.86
CA SER A 222 22.04 -18.22 9.30
C SER A 222 21.17 -19.27 10.00
N LEU A 223 20.15 -19.81 9.32
CA LEU A 223 19.28 -20.85 9.87
C LEU A 223 19.90 -22.26 9.85
N LEU A 224 20.63 -22.62 8.79
CA LEU A 224 21.09 -23.98 8.49
C LEU A 224 22.62 -24.12 8.52
N GLY A 225 23.32 -23.28 9.29
CA GLY A 225 24.78 -23.10 9.33
C GLY A 225 25.68 -24.27 8.86
N SER A 226 25.52 -25.48 9.43
CA SER A 226 26.30 -26.68 9.08
C SER A 226 25.76 -27.48 7.88
N ASP A 227 24.45 -27.46 7.67
CA ASP A 227 23.76 -28.28 6.65
C ASP A 227 23.69 -27.60 5.29
N LEU A 228 23.85 -26.27 5.21
CA LEU A 228 23.89 -25.56 3.93
C LEU A 228 25.08 -26.03 3.07
N LYS A 229 26.25 -26.31 3.65
CA LYS A 229 27.40 -26.83 2.89
C LYS A 229 27.07 -28.19 2.28
N LYS A 230 26.51 -29.12 3.09
CA LYS A 230 26.05 -30.43 2.61
C LYS A 230 24.99 -30.28 1.52
N TRP A 231 24.03 -29.39 1.69
CA TRP A 231 22.96 -29.17 0.72
C TRP A 231 23.47 -28.58 -0.60
N ILE A 232 24.33 -27.54 -0.55
CA ILE A 232 24.98 -26.97 -1.73
C ILE A 232 25.77 -28.05 -2.49
N GLU A 233 26.53 -28.87 -1.77
CA GLU A 233 27.34 -29.94 -2.36
C GLU A 233 26.47 -31.04 -2.96
N THR A 234 25.34 -31.36 -2.32
CA THR A 234 24.35 -32.32 -2.83
C THR A 234 23.66 -31.80 -4.10
N VAL A 235 23.29 -30.52 -4.14
CA VAL A 235 22.68 -29.87 -5.32
C VAL A 235 23.69 -29.78 -6.46
N LYS A 236 24.95 -29.46 -6.17
CA LYS A 236 26.03 -29.41 -7.18
C LYS A 236 26.28 -30.79 -7.79
N ASN A 237 26.32 -31.83 -6.97
CA ASN A 237 26.43 -33.22 -7.43
C ASN A 237 25.22 -33.67 -8.25
N HIS A 238 24.01 -33.28 -7.88
CA HIS A 238 22.80 -33.58 -8.66
C HIS A 238 22.78 -32.85 -10.00
N LYS A 239 23.16 -31.56 -10.03
CA LYS A 239 23.28 -30.79 -11.27
C LYS A 239 24.29 -31.42 -12.22
N GLN A 240 25.46 -31.81 -11.72
CA GLN A 240 26.52 -32.40 -12.54
C GLN A 240 26.12 -33.79 -13.09
N LYS A 241 25.38 -34.57 -12.29
CA LYS A 241 24.80 -35.86 -12.72
C LYS A 241 23.70 -35.67 -13.77
N PHE A 242 22.86 -34.64 -13.62
CA PHE A 242 21.79 -34.31 -14.56
C PHE A 242 22.33 -33.74 -15.89
N GLU A 243 23.34 -32.87 -15.83
CA GLU A 243 24.05 -32.35 -17.01
C GLU A 243 24.81 -33.46 -17.76
N GLY A 244 25.41 -34.42 -17.04
CA GLY A 244 26.03 -35.61 -17.63
C GLY A 244 25.02 -36.53 -18.32
N GLN A 245 23.83 -36.71 -17.74
CA GLN A 245 22.76 -37.50 -18.36
C GLN A 245 22.13 -36.79 -19.57
N LEU A 246 21.96 -35.46 -19.51
CA LEU A 246 21.48 -34.66 -20.63
C LEU A 246 22.47 -34.64 -21.80
N ALA A 247 23.78 -34.59 -21.53
CA ALA A 247 24.82 -34.64 -22.55
C ALA A 247 24.90 -36.01 -23.27
N VAL A 248 24.51 -37.10 -22.60
CA VAL A 248 24.43 -38.45 -23.17
C VAL A 248 23.13 -38.65 -23.96
N LEU A 249 22.01 -38.05 -23.53
CA LEU A 249 20.70 -38.19 -24.18
C LEU A 249 20.50 -37.25 -25.39
N TYR A 250 21.15 -36.09 -25.40
CA TYR A 250 21.11 -35.15 -26.53
C TYR A 250 22.54 -34.73 -26.85
N GLY A 251 23.15 -35.36 -27.86
CA GLY A 251 24.45 -34.96 -28.41
C GLY A 251 24.39 -33.62 -29.16
N ILE A 252 23.74 -32.59 -28.59
CA ILE A 252 23.43 -31.32 -29.24
C ILE A 252 23.80 -30.15 -28.30
N LYS A 253 24.51 -29.21 -28.92
CA LYS A 253 25.02 -27.93 -28.41
C LYS A 253 24.14 -27.24 -27.37
N ARG A 254 24.86 -26.72 -26.37
CA ARG A 254 24.46 -25.83 -25.29
C ARG A 254 23.66 -24.62 -25.82
N ASP A 255 22.33 -24.70 -25.78
CA ASP A 255 21.46 -23.56 -26.02
C ASP A 255 20.84 -23.02 -24.73
N HIS A 256 20.88 -21.70 -24.63
CA HIS A 256 20.69 -20.81 -23.48
C HIS A 256 19.29 -20.84 -22.81
N LYS A 257 18.45 -21.84 -23.12
CA LYS A 257 17.00 -21.87 -22.85
C LYS A 257 16.60 -22.57 -21.54
N TRP A 258 17.47 -23.38 -20.95
CA TRP A 258 17.16 -24.24 -19.79
C TRP A 258 17.14 -23.54 -18.42
N SER A 259 17.65 -22.30 -18.32
CA SER A 259 17.55 -21.47 -17.11
C SER A 259 16.11 -21.06 -16.75
N ASN A 260 15.16 -21.17 -17.68
CA ASN A 260 13.78 -20.72 -17.48
C ASN A 260 12.86 -21.78 -16.84
N ALA A 261 13.22 -23.07 -16.83
CA ALA A 261 12.36 -24.13 -16.30
C ALA A 261 12.54 -24.35 -14.79
N GLU A 262 13.78 -24.31 -14.30
CA GLU A 262 14.08 -24.46 -12.86
C GLU A 262 13.59 -23.26 -12.03
N SER A 263 13.60 -22.06 -12.61
CA SER A 263 12.97 -20.89 -11.99
C SER A 263 11.47 -21.08 -11.85
N LYS A 264 10.77 -21.72 -12.80
CA LYS A 264 9.31 -21.90 -12.76
C LYS A 264 8.84 -22.89 -11.71
N VAL A 265 9.62 -23.92 -11.36
CA VAL A 265 9.24 -24.91 -10.34
C VAL A 265 9.51 -24.39 -8.93
N ALA A 266 10.65 -23.74 -8.70
CA ALA A 266 10.95 -23.08 -7.42
C ALA A 266 10.07 -21.83 -7.19
N LEU A 267 9.74 -21.10 -8.27
CA LEU A 267 8.71 -20.06 -8.27
C LEU A 267 7.34 -20.70 -8.02
N GLY A 268 6.99 -21.83 -8.64
CA GLY A 268 5.75 -22.56 -8.39
C GLY A 268 5.56 -22.96 -6.94
N LEU A 269 6.59 -23.49 -6.27
CA LEU A 269 6.52 -23.82 -4.84
C LEU A 269 6.43 -22.57 -3.94
N ARG A 270 7.07 -21.46 -4.31
CA ARG A 270 6.97 -20.17 -3.58
C ARG A 270 5.64 -19.44 -3.82
N VAL A 271 5.10 -19.54 -5.04
CA VAL A 271 3.81 -19.01 -5.52
C VAL A 271 2.64 -19.83 -4.98
N LEU A 272 2.83 -21.11 -4.65
CA LEU A 272 1.75 -21.92 -4.06
C LEU A 272 1.67 -21.83 -2.54
N PHE A 273 2.73 -21.45 -1.83
CA PHE A 273 2.67 -21.40 -0.36
C PHE A 273 2.47 -20.00 0.22
N SER A 274 3.11 -18.95 -0.32
CA SER A 274 3.01 -17.61 0.28
C SER A 274 1.72 -16.85 -0.11
N PRO A 275 1.33 -16.73 -1.39
CA PRO A 275 0.11 -16.03 -1.74
C PRO A 275 -1.13 -16.90 -1.65
N VAL A 276 -1.06 -18.24 -1.66
CA VAL A 276 -2.26 -19.07 -1.40
C VAL A 276 -2.64 -18.95 0.07
N LEU A 277 -1.70 -18.93 1.01
CA LEU A 277 -2.00 -18.61 2.41
C LEU A 277 -2.55 -17.19 2.57
N LEU A 278 -2.03 -16.22 1.81
CA LEU A 278 -2.49 -14.84 1.84
C LEU A 278 -3.86 -14.66 1.14
N VAL A 279 -4.13 -15.33 0.02
CA VAL A 279 -5.41 -15.35 -0.69
C VAL A 279 -6.44 -16.14 0.09
N VAL A 280 -6.07 -17.22 0.79
CA VAL A 280 -6.95 -17.92 1.74
C VAL A 280 -7.24 -17.03 2.95
N ALA A 281 -6.26 -16.27 3.45
CA ALA A 281 -6.47 -15.28 4.52
C ALA A 281 -7.35 -14.09 4.07
N ILE A 282 -7.15 -13.59 2.86
CA ILE A 282 -7.94 -12.49 2.28
C ILE A 282 -9.34 -12.96 1.90
N ALA A 283 -9.48 -14.13 1.26
CA ALA A 283 -10.77 -14.73 0.92
C ALA A 283 -11.57 -15.06 2.18
N SER A 284 -10.92 -15.53 3.25
CA SER A 284 -11.60 -15.68 4.55
C SER A 284 -11.99 -14.32 5.14
N CYS A 285 -11.14 -13.28 5.09
CA CYS A 285 -11.54 -11.94 5.54
C CYS A 285 -12.71 -11.34 4.73
N ILE A 286 -12.74 -11.54 3.41
CA ILE A 286 -13.78 -11.02 2.51
C ILE A 286 -15.10 -11.80 2.66
N TRP A 287 -15.07 -13.12 2.88
CA TRP A 287 -16.29 -13.92 3.03
C TRP A 287 -17.02 -13.66 4.35
N TYR A 288 -16.30 -13.21 5.40
CA TYR A 288 -16.87 -13.01 6.73
C TYR A 288 -17.22 -11.55 7.06
N LEU A 289 -16.69 -10.56 6.33
CA LEU A 289 -17.11 -9.15 6.47
C LEU A 289 -18.62 -8.95 6.30
N PRO A 290 -19.30 -9.59 5.32
CA PRO A 290 -20.75 -9.51 5.17
C PRO A 290 -21.51 -10.29 6.25
N LEU A 291 -20.95 -11.39 6.77
CA LEU A 291 -21.59 -12.24 7.79
C LEU A 291 -21.61 -11.57 9.17
N LEU A 292 -20.57 -10.79 9.52
CA LEU A 292 -20.56 -9.95 10.73
C LEU A 292 -21.61 -8.82 10.64
N HIS A 293 -21.75 -8.21 9.47
CA HIS A 293 -22.78 -7.20 9.23
C HIS A 293 -24.20 -7.81 9.26
N PHE A 294 -24.38 -9.01 8.72
CA PHE A 294 -25.66 -9.73 8.74
C PHE A 294 -26.04 -10.21 10.15
N HIS A 295 -25.06 -10.60 10.98
CA HIS A 295 -25.30 -10.99 12.36
C HIS A 295 -25.63 -9.78 13.24
N CYS A 296 -24.96 -8.64 13.05
CA CYS A 296 -25.34 -7.38 13.71
C CYS A 296 -26.74 -6.90 13.30
N ILE A 297 -27.13 -7.03 12.02
CA ILE A 297 -28.48 -6.68 11.56
C ILE A 297 -29.52 -7.66 12.11
N LEU A 298 -29.24 -8.97 12.17
CA LEU A 298 -30.16 -9.95 12.75
C LEU A 298 -30.28 -9.81 14.28
N GLN A 299 -29.22 -9.42 14.96
CA GLN A 299 -29.22 -9.18 16.40
C GLN A 299 -29.92 -7.86 16.75
N ALA A 300 -29.74 -6.82 15.92
CA ALA A 300 -30.54 -5.59 16.00
C ALA A 300 -32.04 -5.81 15.69
N LEU A 301 -32.37 -6.74 14.79
CA LEU A 301 -33.76 -7.16 14.52
C LEU A 301 -34.32 -8.12 15.58
N SER A 302 -33.46 -8.80 16.35
CA SER A 302 -33.86 -9.72 17.42
C SER A 302 -34.03 -9.03 18.78
N ASP A 303 -33.37 -7.89 18.99
CA ASP A 303 -33.40 -7.13 20.27
C ASP A 303 -34.47 -6.02 20.29
N GLU A 304 -35.32 -5.89 19.27
CA GLU A 304 -36.49 -5.00 19.33
C GLU A 304 -37.64 -5.63 20.13
N ASN A 305 -37.46 -5.59 21.45
CA ASN A 305 -38.55 -5.49 22.40
C ASN A 305 -38.98 -4.00 22.49
N TYR A 306 -39.51 -3.44 21.40
CA TYR A 306 -40.25 -2.19 21.42
C TYR A 306 -41.53 -2.26 20.54
N PRO A 307 -42.67 -1.73 21.03
CA PRO A 307 -43.98 -1.97 20.45
C PRO A 307 -44.32 -0.90 19.39
N PHE A 308 -44.24 -1.22 18.10
CA PHE A 308 -44.72 -0.33 17.03
C PHE A 308 -46.01 -0.78 16.34
N TRP A 309 -46.78 -1.68 16.98
CA TRP A 309 -48.15 -2.01 16.56
C TRP A 309 -49.20 -1.47 17.55
N VAL A 310 -49.21 -0.16 17.77
CA VAL A 310 -50.41 0.52 18.29
C VAL A 310 -51.31 0.85 17.09
N ALA A 311 -52.39 0.07 17.00
CA ALA A 311 -53.45 0.18 16.03
C ALA A 311 -53.89 1.63 15.78
N LYS A 312 -53.73 2.08 14.54
CA LYS A 312 -54.44 3.24 13.99
C LYS A 312 -55.92 2.85 13.86
N LYS A 313 -56.68 2.96 14.96
CA LYS A 313 -58.15 2.93 14.96
C LYS A 313 -58.64 4.01 13.99
N ARG A 314 -59.30 3.60 12.91
CA ARG A 314 -60.14 4.50 12.11
C ARG A 314 -61.26 5.03 13.02
N PRO A 315 -61.52 6.34 13.09
CA PRO A 315 -62.77 6.82 13.64
C PRO A 315 -63.91 6.44 12.68
N LYS A 316 -64.91 5.80 13.28
CA LYS A 316 -66.20 5.43 12.70
C LYS A 316 -67.21 6.52 13.09
N HIS A 317 -67.96 6.99 12.10
CA HIS A 317 -69.21 7.78 12.18
C HIS A 317 -69.02 9.21 12.73
N ILE A 318 -69.68 10.26 12.22
CA ILE A 318 -71.03 10.44 11.67
C ILE A 318 -70.95 11.53 10.60
#